data_AF-U5QSE1-F1
#
_entry.id   AF-U5QSE1-F1
#
_cell.length_a   1.000
_cell.length_b   1.000
_cell.length_c   1.000
_cell.angle_alpha   90.00
_cell.angle_beta   90.00
_cell.angle_gamma   90.00
#
_symmetry.space_group_name_H-M   'P 1'
#
loop_
_entity.id
_entity.type
_entity.pdbx_description
1 polymer ?
#
loop_
_entity_poly.entity_id
_entity_poly.type
_entity_poly.pdbx_seq_one_letter_code
_entity_poly.pdbx_strand_id
1 'polypeptide(L)'
;MIARLKQSLLGWVEPLGLGVVLDRGGCNATAPDLAFLAMNRLRNAPFRLGLPVPDLVVKVESAPSQREALTRQIQSWLDRGVVVCLLVETWAKTVSIFREGQVVTLGLEEVLSLPEILPGWEWKLAAL
;
A
#
# COMPACT_ATOMS: atom_id res chain seq x y z
N MET A 1 -13.12 2.03 5.84
CA MET A 1 -11.74 2.41 5.47
C MET A 1 -10.90 1.27 4.89
N ILE A 2 -9.98 0.61 5.62
CA ILE A 2 -9.00 -0.32 5.00
C ILE A 2 -9.64 -1.50 4.25
N ALA A 3 -10.78 -2.01 4.73
CA ALA A 3 -11.52 -3.08 4.06
C ALA A 3 -12.08 -2.66 2.68
N ARG A 4 -12.52 -1.40 2.53
CA ARG A 4 -13.01 -0.87 1.25
C ARG A 4 -11.88 -0.65 0.26
N LEU A 5 -10.74 -0.14 0.73
CA LEU A 5 -9.53 -0.05 -0.08
C LEU A 5 -9.10 -1.45 -0.55
N LYS A 6 -9.06 -2.44 0.35
CA LYS A 6 -8.78 -3.85 0.00
C LYS A 6 -9.75 -4.36 -1.08
N GLN A 7 -11.05 -4.14 -0.92
CA GLN A 7 -12.06 -4.56 -1.89
C GLN A 7 -11.88 -3.88 -3.26
N SER A 8 -11.58 -2.58 -3.28
CA SER A 8 -11.29 -1.86 -4.53
C SER A 8 -10.03 -2.39 -5.23
N LEU A 9 -8.98 -2.68 -4.46
CA LEU A 9 -7.76 -3.28 -5.00
C LEU A 9 -8.03 -4.69 -5.55
N LEU A 10 -8.71 -5.55 -4.79
CA LEU A 10 -9.05 -6.91 -5.23
C LEU A 10 -9.90 -6.89 -6.51
N GLY A 11 -10.93 -6.02 -6.55
CA GLY A 11 -11.80 -5.87 -7.71
C GLY A 11 -11.08 -5.40 -8.98
N TRP A 12 -9.89 -4.82 -8.86
CA TRP A 12 -9.05 -4.46 -10.00
C TRP A 12 -7.99 -5.52 -10.30
N VAL A 13 -7.32 -6.02 -9.27
CA VAL A 13 -6.17 -6.92 -9.39
C VAL A 13 -6.58 -8.32 -9.84
N GLU A 14 -7.65 -8.88 -9.27
CA GLU A 14 -8.03 -10.28 -9.54
C GLU A 14 -8.52 -10.49 -10.97
N PRO A 15 -9.45 -9.68 -11.53
CA PRO A 15 -9.95 -9.91 -12.89
C PRO A 15 -8.88 -9.73 -13.96
N LEU A 16 -7.90 -8.87 -13.70
CA LEU A 16 -6.80 -8.56 -14.63
C LEU A 16 -5.56 -9.46 -14.40
N GLY A 17 -5.56 -10.31 -13.37
CA GLY A 17 -4.43 -11.17 -13.04
C GLY A 17 -3.14 -10.41 -12.74
N LEU A 18 -3.24 -9.17 -12.21
CA LEU A 18 -2.10 -8.27 -12.03
C LEU A 18 -1.16 -8.72 -10.91
N GLY A 19 -1.63 -9.55 -9.99
CA GLY A 19 -0.86 -9.94 -8.82
C GLY A 19 -1.72 -10.48 -7.68
N VAL A 20 -1.24 -10.32 -6.46
CA VAL A 20 -1.91 -10.77 -5.23
C VAL A 20 -1.98 -9.61 -4.25
N VAL A 21 -3.13 -9.43 -3.61
CA VAL A 21 -3.32 -8.51 -2.47
C VAL A 21 -3.30 -9.34 -1.18
N LEU A 22 -2.36 -9.03 -0.30
CA LEU A 22 -2.20 -9.67 1.01
C LEU A 22 -2.69 -8.72 2.11
N ASP A 23 -3.28 -9.29 3.16
CA ASP A 23 -3.51 -8.56 4.39
C ASP A 23 -2.40 -8.80 5.40
N ARG A 24 -2.55 -8.17 6.57
CA ARG A 24 -1.64 -8.35 7.69
C ARG A 24 -1.64 -9.80 8.15
N GLY A 25 -0.68 -10.58 7.66
CA GLY A 25 -0.40 -11.94 8.11
C GLY A 25 0.21 -11.97 9.52
N GLY A 26 -0.65 -11.88 10.56
CA GLY A 26 -0.28 -12.15 11.95
C GLY A 26 -0.09 -10.93 12.86
N CYS A 27 0.50 -11.18 14.05
CA CYS A 27 0.64 -10.21 15.15
C CYS A 27 1.85 -9.28 15.02
N ASN A 28 2.57 -9.30 13.90
CA ASN A 28 3.77 -8.50 13.73
C ASN A 28 3.40 -7.02 13.55
N ALA A 29 3.74 -6.17 14.52
CA ALA A 29 3.54 -4.72 14.43
C ALA A 29 4.28 -4.11 13.22
N THR A 30 5.36 -4.77 12.76
CA THR A 30 6.13 -4.33 11.60
C THR A 30 5.57 -4.83 10.26
N ALA A 31 4.56 -5.71 10.26
CA ALA A 31 3.92 -6.15 9.02
C ALA A 31 3.02 -5.05 8.45
N PRO A 32 2.95 -4.86 7.13
CA PRO A 32 2.02 -3.93 6.50
C PRO A 32 0.56 -4.31 6.77
N ASP A 33 -0.35 -3.33 6.74
CA ASP A 33 -1.77 -3.62 6.99
C ASP A 33 -2.46 -4.17 5.73
N LEU A 34 -2.01 -3.72 4.55
CA LEU A 34 -2.22 -4.38 3.25
C LEU A 34 -0.92 -4.33 2.45
N ALA A 35 -0.71 -5.31 1.58
CA ALA A 35 0.35 -5.28 0.59
C ALA A 35 -0.17 -5.77 -0.76
N PHE A 36 0.39 -5.27 -1.87
CA PHE A 36 0.16 -5.84 -3.19
C PHE A 36 1.50 -6.23 -3.83
N LEU A 37 1.52 -7.41 -4.43
CA LEU A 37 2.66 -7.96 -5.15
C LEU A 37 2.25 -8.20 -6.60
N ALA A 38 2.93 -7.55 -7.53
CA ALA A 38 2.72 -7.72 -8.94
C ALA A 38 3.12 -9.14 -9.37
N MET A 39 2.38 -9.67 -10.34
CA MET A 39 2.58 -11.01 -10.88
C MET A 39 4.01 -11.22 -11.42
N ASN A 40 4.62 -10.19 -12.00
CA ASN A 40 6.00 -10.26 -12.48
C ASN A 40 6.99 -10.50 -11.32
N ARG A 41 6.82 -9.84 -10.17
CA ARG A 41 7.66 -10.09 -8.98
C ARG A 41 7.48 -11.51 -8.45
N LEU A 42 6.24 -12.01 -8.41
CA LEU A 42 5.96 -13.36 -7.95
C LEU A 42 6.61 -14.43 -8.85
N ARG A 43 6.61 -14.24 -10.18
CA ARG A 43 7.24 -15.19 -11.12
C ARG A 43 8.76 -15.18 -11.03
N ASN A 44 9.37 -14.03 -10.74
CA ASN A 44 10.82 -13.89 -10.65
C ASN A 44 11.36 -14.20 -9.25
N ALA A 45 10.49 -14.35 -8.25
CA ALA A 45 10.91 -14.66 -6.89
C ALA A 45 11.43 -16.10 -6.80
N PRO A 46 12.66 -16.32 -6.31
CA PRO A 46 13.16 -17.67 -6.08
C PRO A 46 12.32 -18.36 -5.01
N PHE A 47 11.78 -19.53 -5.35
CA PHE A 47 10.84 -20.32 -4.54
C PHE A 47 11.25 -20.54 -3.07
N ARG A 48 12.55 -20.46 -2.76
CA ARG A 48 13.08 -20.73 -1.40
C ARG A 48 13.29 -19.50 -0.52
N LEU A 49 13.08 -18.27 -1.01
CA LEU A 49 13.39 -17.03 -0.26
C LEU A 49 12.17 -16.38 0.43
N GLY A 50 11.02 -17.05 0.46
CA GLY A 50 9.79 -16.50 1.04
C GLY A 50 9.07 -15.52 0.11
N LEU A 51 8.22 -14.67 0.66
CA LEU A 51 7.48 -13.67 -0.11
C LEU A 51 8.43 -12.57 -0.61
N PRO A 52 8.37 -12.19 -1.91
CA PRO A 52 9.20 -11.11 -2.43
C PRO A 52 8.81 -9.76 -1.82
N VAL A 53 9.68 -8.76 -1.98
CA VAL A 53 9.38 -7.38 -1.60
C VAL A 53 8.14 -6.92 -2.39
N PRO A 54 7.09 -6.42 -1.71
CA PRO A 54 5.85 -6.00 -2.36
C PRO A 54 6.04 -4.74 -3.20
N ASP A 55 5.15 -4.53 -4.16
CA ASP A 55 5.11 -3.31 -4.97
C ASP A 55 4.38 -2.17 -4.25
N LEU A 56 3.34 -2.52 -3.50
CA LEU A 56 2.55 -1.61 -2.67
C LEU A 56 2.55 -2.07 -1.22
N VAL A 57 2.75 -1.13 -0.31
CA VAL A 57 2.47 -1.30 1.12
C VAL A 57 1.47 -0.25 1.56
N VAL A 58 0.49 -0.66 2.37
CA VAL A 58 -0.45 0.25 3.04
C VAL A 58 -0.29 0.14 4.54
N LYS A 59 -0.17 1.30 5.19
CA LYS A 59 -0.21 1.45 6.63
C LYS A 59 -1.33 2.38 7.04
N VAL A 60 -2.03 2.00 8.10
CA VAL A 60 -3.09 2.79 8.71
C VAL A 60 -2.56 3.35 10.02
N GLU A 61 -2.56 4.66 10.12
CA GLU A 61 -2.33 5.33 11.38
C GLU A 61 -3.58 5.21 12.26
N SER A 62 -3.42 4.61 13.44
CA SER A 62 -4.49 4.46 14.44
C SER A 62 -4.48 5.55 15.51
N ALA A 63 -3.35 6.22 15.70
CA ALA A 63 -3.18 7.34 16.62
C ALA A 63 -2.14 8.34 16.06
N PRO A 64 -2.34 9.66 16.21
CA PRO A 64 -1.42 10.69 15.69
C PRO A 64 0.03 10.56 16.20
N SER A 65 0.21 10.00 17.40
CA SER A 65 1.55 9.75 17.97
C SER A 65 2.37 8.71 17.20
N GLN A 66 1.74 7.94 16.30
CA GLN A 66 2.39 6.92 15.50
C GLN A 66 3.03 7.47 14.21
N ARG A 67 2.67 8.69 13.78
CA ARG A 67 3.07 9.25 12.48
C ARG A 67 4.55 9.11 12.17
N GLU A 68 5.39 9.56 13.09
CA GLU A 68 6.86 9.55 12.92
C GLU A 68 7.42 8.13 12.88
N ALA A 69 6.88 7.22 13.69
CA ALA A 69 7.30 5.82 13.71
C ALA A 69 6.91 5.11 12.40
N LEU A 70 5.68 5.32 11.93
CA LEU A 70 5.18 4.77 10.68
C LEU A 70 5.92 5.35 9.47
N THR A 71 6.24 6.64 9.48
CA THR A 71 7.02 7.27 8.41
C THR A 71 8.42 6.66 8.31
N ARG A 72 9.11 6.44 9.44
CA ARG A 72 10.41 5.74 9.45
C ARG A 72 10.32 4.32 8.91
N GLN A 73 9.25 3.61 9.26
CA GLN A 73 8.99 2.27 8.75
C GLN A 73 8.73 2.27 7.24
N ILE A 74 7.97 3.25 6.75
CA ILE A 74 7.72 3.48 5.33
C ILE A 74 9.01 3.71 4.56
N GLN A 75 9.88 4.59 5.05
CA GLN A 75 11.19 4.82 4.43
C GLN A 75 12.00 3.52 4.35
N SER A 76 12.02 2.71 5.42
CA SER A 76 12.71 1.42 5.38
C SER A 76 12.14 0.44 4.34
N TRP A 77 10.84 0.48 4.02
CA TRP A 77 10.28 -0.33 2.94
C TRP A 77 10.67 0.19 1.56
N LEU A 78 10.65 1.50 1.35
CA LEU A 78 11.12 2.12 0.12
C LEU A 78 12.60 1.77 -0.14
N ASP A 79 13.45 1.86 0.89
CA ASP A 79 14.86 1.47 0.84
C ASP A 79 15.08 -0.01 0.47
N ARG A 80 14.09 -0.87 0.79
CA ARG A 80 14.11 -2.31 0.45
C ARG A 80 13.55 -2.61 -0.94
N GLY A 81 13.09 -1.59 -1.68
CA GLY A 81 12.59 -1.71 -3.05
C GLY A 81 11.08 -1.85 -3.20
N VAL A 82 10.31 -1.44 -2.19
CA VAL A 82 8.87 -1.20 -2.35
C VAL A 82 8.67 0.04 -3.23
N VAL A 83 7.78 -0.07 -4.22
CA VAL A 83 7.59 1.01 -5.22
C VAL A 83 6.76 2.15 -4.64
N VAL A 84 5.67 1.81 -3.95
CA VAL A 84 4.77 2.78 -3.33
C VAL A 84 4.41 2.36 -1.91
N CYS A 85 4.47 3.30 -0.98
CA CYS A 85 3.89 3.14 0.35
C CYS A 85 2.75 4.14 0.56
N LEU A 86 1.63 3.68 1.09
CA LEU A 86 0.50 4.51 1.49
C LEU A 86 0.44 4.61 3.01
N LEU A 87 0.34 5.82 3.54
CA LEU A 87 -0.06 6.08 4.92
C LEU A 87 -1.48 6.65 4.93
N VAL A 88 -2.41 5.89 5.47
CA VAL A 88 -3.80 6.30 5.65
C VAL A 88 -3.97 6.86 7.05
N GLU A 89 -4.28 8.14 7.14
CA GLU A 89 -4.41 8.86 8.41
C GLU A 89 -5.89 8.99 8.76
N THR A 90 -6.37 8.12 9.66
CA THR A 90 -7.79 8.09 10.05
C THR A 90 -8.27 9.38 10.70
N TRP A 91 -7.42 10.02 11.50
CA TRP A 91 -7.73 11.25 12.22
C TRP A 91 -7.74 12.47 11.30
N ALA A 92 -6.72 12.60 10.45
CA ALA A 92 -6.59 13.71 9.50
C ALA A 92 -7.48 13.54 8.26
N LYS A 93 -8.01 12.33 8.03
CA LYS A 93 -8.79 11.97 6.84
C LYS A 93 -8.01 12.21 5.54
N THR A 94 -6.72 11.89 5.57
CA THR A 94 -5.81 12.04 4.43
C THR A 94 -5.16 10.71 4.08
N VAL A 95 -4.69 10.61 2.84
CA VAL A 95 -3.83 9.52 2.39
C VAL A 95 -2.54 10.11 1.85
N SER A 96 -1.42 9.77 2.47
CA SER A 96 -0.10 10.16 2.00
C SER A 96 0.51 9.03 1.16
N ILE A 97 0.86 9.35 -0.08
CA ILE A 97 1.53 8.49 -1.04
C ILE A 97 3.03 8.78 -0.97
N PHE A 98 3.80 7.79 -0.57
CA PHE A 98 5.25 7.85 -0.51
C PHE A 98 5.84 7.07 -1.68
N ARG A 99 6.74 7.74 -2.39
CA ARG A 99 7.60 7.22 -3.45
C ARG A 99 9.04 7.57 -3.10
N GLU A 100 9.99 7.02 -3.85
CA GLU A 100 11.39 7.37 -3.70
C GLU A 100 11.59 8.90 -3.83
N GLY A 101 12.01 9.54 -2.73
CA GLY A 101 12.25 10.99 -2.67
C GLY A 101 11.02 11.89 -2.79
N GLN A 102 9.79 11.35 -2.85
CA GLN A 102 8.57 12.14 -3.04
C GLN A 102 7.46 11.70 -2.09
N VAL A 103 6.75 12.68 -1.53
CA VAL A 103 5.53 12.45 -0.76
C VAL A 103 4.43 13.36 -1.29
N VAL A 104 3.25 12.79 -1.54
CA VAL A 104 2.05 13.52 -1.94
C VAL A 104 0.94 13.17 -0.98
N THR A 105 0.33 14.16 -0.33
CA THR A 105 -0.80 13.95 0.57
C THR A 105 -2.09 14.35 -0.13
N LEU A 106 -3.05 13.43 -0.17
CA LEU A 106 -4.37 13.62 -0.74
C LEU A 106 -5.42 13.75 0.37
N GLY A 107 -6.37 14.65 0.17
CA GLY A 107 -7.60 14.76 0.97
C GLY A 107 -8.71 13.84 0.48
N LEU A 108 -9.83 13.76 1.22
CA LEU A 108 -10.95 12.88 0.86
C LEU A 108 -11.62 13.20 -0.48
N GLU A 109 -11.54 14.43 -0.98
CA GLU A 109 -12.19 14.80 -2.24
C GLU A 109 -11.36 14.39 -3.47
N GLU A 110 -10.12 13.96 -3.25
CA GLU A 110 -9.19 13.61 -4.31
C GLU A 110 -9.28 12.13 -4.69
N VAL A 111 -8.68 11.83 -5.85
CA VAL A 111 -8.63 10.47 -6.41
C VAL A 111 -7.25 9.90 -6.16
N LEU A 112 -7.20 8.75 -5.48
CA LEU A 112 -5.99 7.96 -5.37
C LEU A 112 -5.78 7.18 -6.67
N SER A 113 -4.62 7.38 -7.30
CA SER A 113 -4.17 6.63 -8.48
C SER A 113 -2.72 6.22 -8.30
N LEU A 114 -2.39 5.02 -8.80
CA LEU A 114 -1.06 4.40 -8.66
C LEU A 114 -0.62 3.81 -10.02
N PRO A 115 -0.50 4.64 -11.08
CA PRO A 115 -0.29 4.15 -12.44
C PRO A 115 0.97 3.30 -12.63
N GLU A 116 1.99 3.49 -11.79
CA GLU A 116 3.25 2.75 -11.80
C GLU A 116 3.10 1.25 -11.44
N ILE A 117 2.04 0.89 -10.71
CA ILE A 117 1.81 -0.49 -10.23
C ILE A 117 0.41 -1.02 -10.56
N LEU A 118 -0.56 -0.12 -10.73
CA LEU A 118 -1.97 -0.40 -11.02
C LEU A 118 -2.44 0.55 -12.15
N PRO A 119 -2.04 0.29 -13.40
CA PRO A 119 -2.37 1.16 -14.52
C PRO A 119 -3.88 1.25 -14.71
N GLY A 120 -4.41 2.46 -14.82
CA GLY A 120 -5.84 2.74 -14.99
C GLY A 120 -6.71 2.58 -13.74
N TRP A 121 -6.12 2.18 -12.60
CA TRP A 121 -6.85 2.11 -11.34
C TRP A 121 -7.00 3.50 -10.71
N GLU A 122 -8.23 3.83 -10.38
CA GLU A 122 -8.59 5.05 -9.67
C GLU A 122 -9.54 4.72 -8.53
N TRP A 123 -9.33 5.36 -7.38
CA TRP A 123 -10.20 5.21 -6.24
C TRP A 123 -10.48 6.55 -5.58
N LYS A 124 -11.77 6.93 -5.55
CA LYS A 124 -12.22 8.14 -4.87
C LYS A 124 -12.04 7.99 -3.37
N LEU A 125 -11.25 8.87 -2.76
CA LEU A 125 -11.00 8.84 -1.32
C LEU A 125 -12.27 9.16 -0.51
N ALA A 126 -13.27 9.80 -1.09
CA ALA A 126 -14.57 10.03 -0.45
C ALA A 126 -15.29 8.72 -0.09
N ALA A 127 -14.89 7.58 -0.66
CA ALA A 127 -15.38 6.27 -0.31
C ALA A 127 -14.72 5.66 0.96
N LEU A 128 -13.76 6.37 1.59
CA LEU A 128 -13.07 5.93 2.82
C LEU A 128 -14.02 5.56 3.96
#